data_AF-A0A820L5W8-F1
#
_entry.id   AF-A0A820L5W8-F1
#
_cell.length_a   1.000
_cell.length_b   1.000
_cell.length_c   1.000
_cell.angle_alpha   90.00
_cell.angle_beta   90.00
_cell.angle_gamma   90.00
#
_symmetry.space_group_name_H-M   'P 1'
#
loop_
_entity.id
_entity.type
_entity.pdbx_description
1 polymer ?
#
loop_
_entity_poly.entity_id
_entity_poly.type
_entity_poly.pdbx_seq_one_letter_code
_entity_poly.pdbx_strand_id
1 'polypeptide(L)'
;MYTNIGDLLPISIYNRRDIIQNNNSSNDHLRFLFYQLFIHEYCLKSFSLNKTNLVELIENYYYLNRHELNQINEFDKEYNSTKNVLIWFLRNSFLRRLLTKSLLILNLKILFTLRFFIKDVYKAMIDISSSSNKYQISHEQIFYRSQIISEETLGRIKSNIG
;
A
#
# COMPACT_ATOMS: atom_id res chain seq x y z
N MET A 1 -19.02 9.37 -1.43
CA MET A 1 -17.56 9.13 -1.52
C MET A 1 -17.08 9.57 -2.89
N TYR A 2 -16.54 10.79 -3.01
CA TYR A 2 -15.95 11.24 -4.27
C TYR A 2 -14.49 10.82 -4.28
N THR A 3 -14.14 9.81 -5.09
CA THR A 3 -12.73 9.50 -5.39
C THR A 3 -12.17 10.64 -6.22
N ASN A 4 -11.28 11.43 -5.63
CA ASN A 4 -10.58 12.49 -6.34
C ASN A 4 -9.74 11.83 -7.45
N ILE A 5 -9.80 12.35 -8.68
CA ILE A 5 -9.13 11.76 -9.85
C ILE A 5 -7.61 11.65 -9.62
N GLY A 6 -7.03 12.52 -8.78
CA GLY A 6 -5.63 12.47 -8.36
C GLY A 6 -5.25 11.31 -7.43
N ASP A 7 -6.21 10.56 -6.87
CA ASP A 7 -5.95 9.38 -6.03
C ASP A 7 -5.87 8.07 -6.84
N LEU A 8 -6.13 8.12 -8.16
CA LEU A 8 -6.06 6.95 -9.04
C LEU A 8 -4.61 6.68 -9.43
N LEU A 9 -4.07 5.59 -8.91
CA LEU A 9 -2.72 5.14 -9.23
C LEU A 9 -2.65 4.64 -10.68
N PRO A 10 -1.67 5.09 -11.49
CA PRO A 10 -1.49 4.59 -12.85
C PRO A 10 -1.05 3.11 -12.81
N ILE A 11 -1.43 2.34 -13.84
CA ILE A 11 -0.88 0.99 -14.04
C ILE A 11 0.25 1.06 -15.05
N SER A 12 1.29 0.29 -14.81
CA SER A 12 2.32 0.00 -15.80
C SER A 12 1.90 -1.24 -16.59
N ILE A 13 1.65 -1.09 -17.88
CA ILE A 13 1.46 -2.23 -18.81
C ILE A 13 2.81 -2.51 -19.43
N TYR A 14 3.38 -3.68 -19.12
CA TYR A 14 4.69 -4.10 -19.64
C TYR A 14 4.49 -4.97 -20.87
N ASN A 15 5.22 -4.67 -21.95
CA ASN A 15 5.35 -5.59 -23.07
C ASN A 15 6.55 -6.53 -22.86
N ARG A 16 6.43 -7.81 -23.25
CA ARG A 16 7.55 -8.75 -23.26
C ARG A 16 8.77 -8.20 -24.04
N ARG A 17 8.54 -7.39 -25.09
CA ARG A 17 9.61 -6.72 -25.85
C ARG A 17 10.27 -5.56 -25.10
N ASP A 18 9.52 -4.85 -24.25
CA ASP A 18 10.04 -3.76 -23.40
C ASP A 18 11.01 -4.31 -22.33
N ILE A 19 10.80 -5.56 -21.90
CA ILE A 19 11.70 -6.28 -20.98
C ILE A 19 13.02 -6.62 -21.68
N ILE A 20 12.99 -7.01 -22.95
CA ILE A 20 14.17 -7.48 -23.70
C ILE A 20 15.04 -6.32 -24.19
N GLN A 21 14.45 -5.17 -24.53
CA GLN A 21 15.20 -4.02 -25.06
C GLN A 21 15.76 -3.10 -23.96
N ASN A 22 15.27 -3.22 -22.73
CA ASN A 22 15.70 -2.37 -21.63
C ASN A 22 16.58 -3.18 -20.67
N ASN A 23 17.91 -3.03 -20.76
CA ASN A 23 18.90 -3.69 -19.87
C ASN A 23 18.68 -3.40 -18.36
N ASN A 24 17.77 -2.47 -18.02
CA ASN A 24 17.37 -2.14 -16.65
C ASN A 24 16.16 -2.95 -16.14
N SER A 25 15.41 -3.65 -17.00
CA SER A 25 14.15 -4.33 -16.66
C SER A 25 14.35 -5.53 -15.71
N SER A 26 15.47 -6.24 -15.85
CA SER A 26 15.89 -7.34 -14.98
C SER A 26 16.05 -6.87 -13.52
N ASN A 27 16.39 -5.60 -13.30
CA ASN A 27 16.49 -5.02 -11.98
C ASN A 27 15.11 -4.81 -11.32
N ASP A 28 14.06 -4.53 -12.09
CA ASP A 28 12.72 -4.26 -11.54
C ASP A 28 12.03 -5.53 -11.03
N HIS A 29 12.21 -6.67 -11.70
CA HIS A 29 11.75 -7.96 -11.20
C HIS A 29 12.48 -8.37 -9.91
N LEU A 30 13.80 -8.19 -9.86
CA LEU A 30 14.58 -8.44 -8.65
C LEU A 30 14.16 -7.50 -7.53
N ARG A 31 13.95 -6.20 -7.81
CA ARG A 31 13.44 -5.22 -6.85
C ARG A 31 12.09 -5.64 -6.28
N PHE A 32 11.16 -6.08 -7.13
CA PHE A 32 9.87 -6.60 -6.67
C PHE A 32 10.04 -7.82 -5.75
N LEU A 33 10.89 -8.78 -6.12
CA LEU A 33 11.15 -9.96 -5.30
C LEU A 33 11.79 -9.59 -3.95
N PHE A 34 12.83 -8.75 -3.97
CA PHE A 34 13.48 -8.22 -2.77
C PHE A 34 12.47 -7.50 -1.87
N TYR A 35 11.56 -6.76 -2.46
CA TYR A 35 10.54 -6.03 -1.73
C TYR A 35 9.50 -6.96 -1.09
N GLN A 36 9.09 -8.00 -1.81
CA GLN A 36 8.17 -9.02 -1.28
C GLN A 36 8.82 -9.79 -0.12
N LEU A 37 10.10 -10.15 -0.26
CA LEU A 37 10.91 -10.74 0.82
C LEU A 37 11.04 -9.78 2.00
N PHE A 38 11.28 -8.50 1.75
CA PHE A 38 11.38 -7.49 2.79
C PHE A 38 10.08 -7.38 3.61
N ILE A 39 8.92 -7.28 2.95
CA ILE A 39 7.64 -7.24 3.65
C ILE A 39 7.44 -8.50 4.47
N HIS A 40 7.68 -9.67 3.87
CA HIS A 40 7.46 -10.94 4.54
C HIS A 40 8.36 -11.13 5.78
N GLU A 41 9.66 -10.96 5.62
CA GLU A 41 10.63 -11.21 6.69
C GLU A 41 10.67 -10.08 7.72
N TYR A 42 10.67 -8.82 7.27
CA TYR A 42 10.91 -7.69 8.17
C TYR A 42 9.63 -7.00 8.64
N CYS A 43 8.53 -7.06 7.88
CA CYS A 43 7.27 -6.45 8.31
C CYS A 43 6.36 -7.45 9.03
N LEU A 44 6.14 -8.63 8.45
CA LEU A 44 5.17 -9.59 8.99
C LEU A 44 5.71 -10.42 10.15
N LYS A 45 6.96 -10.90 10.06
CA LYS A 45 7.58 -11.74 11.11
C LYS A 45 8.20 -10.98 12.27
N SER A 46 8.32 -9.66 12.21
CA SER A 46 8.98 -8.87 13.26
C SER A 46 8.29 -9.01 14.63
N PHE A 47 9.09 -9.25 15.68
CA PHE A 47 8.63 -9.52 17.05
C PHE A 47 8.44 -8.27 17.93
N SER A 48 9.06 -7.12 17.58
CA SER A 48 8.95 -5.89 18.38
C SER A 48 8.55 -4.68 17.53
N LEU A 49 7.41 -4.11 17.89
CA LEU A 49 6.72 -3.10 17.10
C LEU A 49 6.39 -1.91 17.98
N ASN A 50 7.40 -1.11 18.27
CA ASN A 50 7.22 0.15 19.01
C ASN A 50 6.65 1.22 18.07
N LYS A 51 5.42 1.63 18.37
CA LYS A 51 4.70 2.75 17.73
C LYS A 51 5.44 4.09 17.88
N THR A 52 6.23 4.24 18.95
CA THR A 52 6.92 5.48 19.33
C THR A 52 7.84 6.05 18.24
N ASN A 53 8.62 5.20 17.56
CA ASN A 53 9.52 5.66 16.50
C ASN A 53 8.81 6.23 15.27
N LEU A 54 7.53 5.87 15.08
CA LEU A 54 6.74 6.36 13.96
C LEU A 54 6.14 7.73 14.24
N VAL A 55 5.59 7.93 15.44
CA VAL A 55 4.93 9.19 15.82
C VAL A 55 5.95 10.32 15.77
N GLU A 56 7.12 10.14 16.38
CA GLU A 56 8.18 11.15 16.40
C GLU A 56 8.70 11.51 14.99
N LEU A 57 8.85 10.52 14.11
CA LEU A 57 9.31 10.75 12.73
C LEU A 57 8.26 11.52 11.91
N ILE A 58 6.98 11.23 12.12
CA ILE A 58 5.88 11.83 11.36
C ILE A 58 5.54 13.22 11.90
N GLU A 59 5.62 13.46 13.21
CA GLU A 59 5.48 14.80 13.80
C GLU A 59 6.52 15.76 13.25
N ASN A 60 7.78 15.32 13.14
CA ASN A 60 8.84 16.10 12.51
C ASN A 60 8.57 16.36 11.02
N TYR A 61 8.01 15.40 10.29
CA TYR A 61 7.68 15.56 8.87
C TYR A 61 6.52 16.55 8.64
N TYR A 62 5.54 16.56 9.53
CA TYR A 62 4.34 17.41 9.44
C TYR A 62 4.33 18.61 10.39
N TYR A 63 5.49 19.03 10.91
CA TYR A 63 5.57 20.06 11.96
C TYR A 63 4.86 21.39 11.61
N LEU A 64 4.78 21.76 10.32
CA LEU A 64 4.06 22.96 9.87
C LEU A 64 2.58 22.72 9.55
N ASN A 65 2.15 21.47 9.45
CA ASN A 65 0.80 21.12 9.03
C ASN A 65 -0.08 20.72 10.23
N ARG A 66 -0.74 21.73 10.82
CA ARG A 66 -1.62 21.54 11.99
C ARG A 66 -2.73 20.50 11.78
N HIS A 67 -3.25 20.39 10.56
CA HIS A 67 -4.29 19.40 10.25
C HIS A 67 -3.74 17.97 10.41
N GLU A 68 -2.55 17.71 9.88
CA GLU A 68 -1.91 16.40 9.98
C GLU A 68 -1.45 16.10 11.41
N LEU A 69 -0.92 17.10 12.14
CA LEU A 69 -0.59 16.96 13.57
C LEU A 69 -1.80 16.56 14.42
N ASN A 70 -2.98 17.11 14.15
CA ASN A 70 -4.20 16.69 14.84
C ASN A 70 -4.56 15.23 14.54
N GLN A 71 -4.43 14.79 13.28
CA GLN A 71 -4.66 13.38 12.92
C GLN A 71 -3.63 12.44 13.55
N ILE A 72 -2.38 12.87 13.69
CA ILE A 72 -1.30 12.11 14.34
C ILE A 72 -1.61 11.95 15.84
N ASN A 73 -2.05 13.02 16.51
CA ASN A 73 -2.46 12.97 17.91
C ASN A 73 -3.68 12.06 18.14
N GLU A 74 -4.66 12.11 17.24
CA GLU A 74 -5.83 11.22 17.27
C GLU A 74 -5.41 9.76 17.08
N PHE A 75 -4.53 9.49 16.10
CA PHE A 75 -3.94 8.17 15.90
C PHE A 75 -3.16 7.70 17.13
N ASP A 76 -2.43 8.60 17.80
CA ASP A 76 -1.65 8.20 18.95
C ASP A 76 -2.53 7.74 20.13
N LYS A 77 -3.66 8.41 20.34
CA LYS A 77 -4.60 8.11 21.44
C LYS A 77 -5.56 6.98 21.12
N GLU A 78 -6.07 6.91 19.89
CA GLU A 78 -7.22 6.06 19.56
C GLU A 78 -6.85 4.80 18.77
N TYR A 79 -5.63 4.72 18.21
CA TYR A 79 -5.24 3.55 17.43
C TYR A 79 -5.25 2.27 18.26
N ASN A 80 -5.94 1.26 17.73
CA ASN A 80 -6.04 -0.07 18.30
C ASN A 80 -5.81 -1.13 17.20
N SER A 81 -4.79 -1.96 17.40
CA SER A 81 -4.32 -2.98 16.44
C SER A 81 -5.31 -4.10 16.13
N THR A 82 -6.43 -4.20 16.85
CA THR A 82 -7.45 -5.23 16.59
C THR A 82 -8.80 -4.64 16.19
N LYS A 83 -9.14 -3.44 16.65
CA LYS A 83 -10.49 -2.88 16.49
C LYS A 83 -10.66 -1.93 15.31
N ASN A 84 -9.70 -1.02 15.09
CA ASN A 84 -9.89 0.11 14.16
C ASN A 84 -8.80 0.25 13.10
N VAL A 85 -7.95 -0.76 12.92
CA VAL A 85 -6.87 -0.79 11.93
C VAL A 85 -7.38 -0.47 10.51
N LEU A 86 -8.44 -1.14 10.08
CA LEU A 86 -8.97 -0.97 8.73
C LEU A 86 -9.60 0.41 8.52
N ILE A 87 -10.16 1.00 9.57
CA ILE A 87 -10.69 2.37 9.53
C ILE A 87 -9.53 3.34 9.27
N TRP A 88 -8.41 3.18 9.97
CA TRP A 88 -7.20 3.98 9.76
C TRP A 88 -6.57 3.77 8.37
N PHE A 89 -6.65 2.55 7.84
CA PHE A 89 -6.18 2.21 6.50
C PHE A 89 -7.04 2.80 5.38
N LEU A 90 -8.37 2.81 5.55
CA LEU A 90 -9.31 3.28 4.53
C LEU A 90 -9.59 4.78 4.60
N ARG A 91 -9.52 5.37 5.80
CA ARG A 91 -9.69 6.81 6.01
C ARG A 91 -8.62 7.59 5.22
N ASN A 92 -9.01 8.76 4.72
CA ASN A 92 -8.06 9.71 4.16
C ASN A 92 -7.22 10.33 5.29
N SER A 93 -6.14 9.63 5.66
CA SER A 93 -5.24 10.00 6.75
C SER A 93 -3.79 10.13 6.26
N PHE A 94 -2.93 10.76 7.07
CA PHE A 94 -1.47 10.72 6.83
C PHE A 94 -0.98 9.28 6.67
N LEU A 95 -1.53 8.35 7.46
CA LEU A 95 -1.08 6.96 7.53
C LEU A 95 -1.33 6.22 6.21
N ARG A 96 -2.55 6.33 5.66
CA ARG A 96 -2.89 5.75 4.34
C ARG A 96 -1.97 6.33 3.26
N ARG A 97 -1.84 7.66 3.19
CA ARG A 97 -1.01 8.33 2.17
C ARG A 97 0.47 7.94 2.28
N LEU A 98 1.01 7.91 3.50
CA LEU A 98 2.40 7.55 3.76
C LEU A 98 2.67 6.11 3.35
N LEU A 99 1.78 5.18 3.75
CA LEU A 99 1.87 3.77 3.37
C LEU A 99 1.77 3.58 1.87
N THR A 100 0.71 4.09 1.23
CA THR A 100 0.51 3.97 -0.22
C THR A 100 1.67 4.56 -1.00
N LYS A 101 2.15 5.76 -0.64
CA LYS A 101 3.31 6.38 -1.29
C LYS A 101 4.55 5.53 -1.11
N SER A 102 4.83 5.06 0.10
CA SER A 102 6.01 4.23 0.39
C SER A 102 6.02 2.90 -0.36
N LEU A 103 4.84 2.29 -0.57
CA LEU A 103 4.67 1.09 -1.40
C LEU A 103 4.96 1.37 -2.89
N LEU A 104 4.55 2.53 -3.40
CA LEU A 104 4.76 2.90 -4.81
C LEU A 104 6.22 3.17 -5.14
N ILE A 105 6.93 3.90 -4.27
CA ILE A 105 8.34 4.26 -4.47
C ILE A 105 9.31 3.29 -3.80
N LEU A 106 8.80 2.19 -3.23
CA LEU A 106 9.58 1.16 -2.51
C LEU A 106 10.49 1.75 -1.41
N ASN A 107 10.01 2.73 -0.64
CA ASN A 107 10.81 3.39 0.40
C ASN A 107 10.94 2.51 1.64
N LEU A 108 11.99 1.69 1.67
CA LEU A 108 12.26 0.72 2.73
C LEU A 108 12.31 1.34 4.13
N LYS A 109 12.86 2.55 4.29
CA LYS A 109 12.94 3.23 5.59
C LYS A 109 11.56 3.51 6.16
N ILE A 110 10.68 4.09 5.34
CA ILE A 110 9.31 4.44 5.76
C ILE A 110 8.49 3.16 6.02
N LEU A 111 8.64 2.14 5.17
CA LEU A 111 7.95 0.86 5.34
C LEU A 111 8.41 0.13 6.59
N PHE A 112 9.71 0.15 6.87
CA PHE A 112 10.26 -0.40 8.11
C PHE A 112 9.71 0.33 9.33
N THR A 113 9.53 1.66 9.26
CA THR A 113 8.87 2.42 10.32
C THR A 113 7.39 2.05 10.46
N LEU A 114 6.69 1.88 9.34
CA LEU A 114 5.27 1.48 9.26
C LEU A 114 5.01 -0.01 9.50
N ARG A 115 6.07 -0.81 9.75
CA ARG A 115 5.98 -2.27 9.77
C ARG A 115 4.94 -2.81 10.75
N PHE A 116 4.69 -2.09 11.86
CA PHE A 116 3.64 -2.48 12.81
C PHE A 116 2.26 -2.39 12.20
N PHE A 117 1.99 -1.28 11.53
CA PHE A 117 0.71 -1.02 10.90
C PHE A 117 0.50 -1.96 9.70
N ILE A 118 1.54 -2.25 8.92
CA ILE A 118 1.50 -3.24 7.84
C ILE A 118 1.11 -4.61 8.38
N LYS A 119 1.73 -5.04 9.50
CA LYS A 119 1.41 -6.32 10.15
C LYS A 119 -0.03 -6.36 10.66
N ASP A 120 -0.50 -5.28 11.28
CA ASP A 120 -1.86 -5.19 11.81
C ASP A 120 -2.90 -5.22 10.68
N VAL A 121 -2.65 -4.49 9.58
CA VAL A 121 -3.51 -4.51 8.38
C VAL A 121 -3.55 -5.91 7.78
N TYR A 122 -2.39 -6.57 7.66
CA TYR A 122 -2.30 -7.93 7.13
C TYR A 122 -3.10 -8.93 7.98
N LYS A 123 -2.98 -8.87 9.31
CA LYS A 123 -3.77 -9.70 10.22
C LYS A 123 -5.26 -9.44 10.07
N ALA A 124 -5.68 -8.17 10.05
CA ALA A 124 -7.08 -7.81 9.88
C ALA A 124 -7.65 -8.34 8.55
N MET A 125 -6.87 -8.32 7.47
CA MET A 125 -7.27 -8.92 6.18
C MET A 125 -7.39 -10.44 6.26
N ILE A 126 -6.42 -11.13 6.89
CA ILE A 126 -6.49 -12.58 7.11
C ILE A 126 -7.72 -12.93 7.94
N ASP A 127 -7.97 -12.21 9.02
CA ASP A 127 -9.11 -12.44 9.92
C ASP A 127 -10.43 -12.28 9.16
N ILE A 128 -10.56 -11.26 8.30
CA ILE A 128 -11.72 -11.11 7.41
C ILE A 128 -11.82 -12.29 6.45
N SER A 129 -10.74 -12.66 5.77
CA SER A 129 -10.77 -13.77 4.81
C SER A 129 -11.09 -15.13 5.48
N SER A 130 -10.59 -15.35 6.70
CA SER A 130 -10.76 -16.58 7.47
C SER A 130 -12.11 -16.64 8.18
N SER A 131 -12.66 -15.50 8.62
CA SER A 131 -14.03 -15.43 9.14
C SER A 131 -15.07 -15.51 8.02
N SER A 132 -14.73 -15.01 6.82
CA SER A 132 -15.53 -15.23 5.61
C SER A 132 -15.52 -16.68 5.13
N ASN A 133 -14.66 -17.57 5.65
CA ASN A 133 -14.74 -19.01 5.39
C ASN A 133 -16.00 -19.68 5.98
N LYS A 134 -16.82 -18.96 6.78
CA LYS A 134 -18.22 -19.36 7.07
C LYS A 134 -19.13 -19.23 5.85
N TYR A 135 -18.76 -18.37 4.91
CA TYR A 135 -19.30 -18.27 3.56
C TYR A 135 -18.21 -18.76 2.62
N GLN A 136 -17.99 -20.07 2.49
CA GLN A 136 -17.19 -20.58 1.37
C GLN A 136 -17.68 -19.91 0.09
N ILE A 137 -16.90 -18.97 -0.43
CA ILE A 137 -17.19 -18.29 -1.67
C ILE A 137 -16.88 -19.31 -2.75
N SER A 138 -17.86 -20.16 -3.02
CA SER A 138 -17.85 -21.23 -4.01
C SER A 138 -17.95 -20.71 -5.45
N HIS A 139 -17.94 -19.38 -5.63
CA HIS A 139 -18.21 -18.70 -6.90
C HIS A 139 -17.16 -17.62 -7.18
N GLU A 140 -16.86 -17.42 -8.45
CA GLU A 140 -15.96 -16.37 -8.94
C GLU A 140 -16.45 -14.98 -8.48
N GLN A 141 -15.55 -14.19 -7.90
CA GLN A 141 -15.82 -12.81 -7.53
C GLN A 141 -15.15 -11.86 -8.52
N ILE A 142 -15.95 -11.07 -9.20
CA ILE A 142 -15.48 -10.06 -10.15
C ILE A 142 -15.44 -8.70 -9.44
N PHE A 143 -14.28 -8.07 -9.43
CA PHE A 143 -14.06 -6.74 -8.88
C PHE A 143 -13.69 -5.77 -10.00
N TYR A 144 -14.14 -4.53 -9.88
CA TYR A 144 -13.84 -3.46 -10.83
C TYR A 144 -13.08 -2.34 -10.14
N ARG A 145 -12.02 -1.86 -10.79
CA ARG A 145 -11.26 -0.69 -10.35
C ARG A 145 -11.05 0.25 -11.53
N SER A 146 -11.41 1.52 -11.35
CA SER A 146 -11.14 2.56 -12.34
C SER A 146 -9.65 2.84 -12.46
N GLN A 147 -9.19 3.04 -13.69
CA GLN A 147 -7.78 3.29 -14.01
C GLN A 147 -7.66 4.50 -14.93
N ILE A 148 -6.68 5.36 -14.65
CA ILE A 148 -6.24 6.37 -15.62
C ILE A 148 -5.21 5.72 -16.54
N ILE A 149 -5.40 5.86 -17.85
CA ILE A 149 -4.55 5.30 -18.90
C ILE A 149 -4.25 6.42 -19.90
N SER A 150 -3.00 6.54 -20.35
CA SER A 150 -2.64 7.51 -21.39
C SER A 150 -3.21 7.09 -22.75
N GLU A 151 -3.46 8.06 -23.65
CA GLU A 151 -3.94 7.75 -25.00
C GLU A 151 -2.98 6.81 -25.75
N GLU A 152 -1.67 7.00 -25.56
CA GLU A 152 -0.63 6.11 -26.09
C GLU A 152 -0.83 4.67 -25.62
N THR A 153 -0.98 4.48 -24.30
CA THR A 153 -1.17 3.15 -23.70
C THR A 153 -2.47 2.53 -24.19
N LEU A 154 -3.55 3.31 -24.30
CA LEU A 154 -4.81 2.85 -24.86
C LEU A 154 -4.67 2.41 -26.33
N GLY A 155 -3.87 3.14 -27.12
CA GLY A 155 -3.53 2.77 -28.49
C GLY A 155 -2.79 1.43 -28.57
N ARG A 156 -1.82 1.20 -27.68
CA ARG A 156 -1.08 -0.08 -27.57
C ARG A 156 -2.02 -1.24 -27.25
N ILE A 157 -2.91 -1.08 -26.26
CA ILE A 157 -3.92 -2.10 -25.91
C ILE A 157 -4.82 -2.41 -27.10
N LYS A 158 -5.35 -1.39 -27.79
CA LYS A 158 -6.20 -1.56 -28.98
C LYS A 158 -5.49 -2.30 -30.12
N SER A 159 -4.18 -2.08 -30.27
CA SER A 159 -3.37 -2.76 -31.29
C SER A 159 -2.98 -4.20 -30.94
N ASN A 160 -3.46 -4.76 -29.81
CA ASN A 160 -3.04 -6.05 -29.26
C ASN A 160 -1.52 -6.18 -29.06
N ILE A 161 -0.82 -5.06 -28.88
CA ILE A 161 0.61 -5.02 -28.57
C ILE A 161 0.74 -5.02 -27.04
N GLY A 162 0.46 -6.18 -26.45
CA GLY A 162 0.75 -6.52 -25.07
C GLY A 162 2.13 -7.13 -24.90
#